data_AF-A0A378JRH3-F1
#
_entry.id   AF-A0A378JRH3-F1
#
_cell.length_a   1.000
_cell.length_b   1.000
_cell.length_c   1.000
_cell.angle_alpha   90.00
_cell.angle_beta   90.00
_cell.angle_gamma   90.00
#
_symmetry.space_group_name_H-M   'P 1'
#
loop_
_entity.id
_entity.type
_entity.pdbx_description
1 polymer ?
#
loop_
_entity_poly.entity_id
_entity_poly.type
_entity_poly.pdbx_seq_one_letter_code
_entity_poly.pdbx_strand_id
1 'polypeptide(L)'
;MRQRGIILLTTGLMLSLVMLLFLAQIELINLHQKAHNQFINRAQILQHLENIAFQLIDKINLHNVNSLSCTINKMDPNKVINLVKNQQVGCFIADSTYTYNYVIEDLGLFNCIRMKSNNGGIYSTNQWRLTIALQASKTSVLQLRFANINSLIFKKCKEPIIIESDVLSWRNLT
;
A
#
# COMPACT_ATOMS: atom_id res chain seq x y z
N MET A 1 64.31 17.44 25.38
CA MET A 1 63.13 16.64 25.84
C MET A 1 61.78 17.22 25.39
N ARG A 2 61.58 18.55 25.39
CA ARG A 2 60.31 19.22 25.02
C ARG A 2 59.73 18.84 23.64
N GLN A 3 60.58 18.71 22.61
CA GLN A 3 60.14 18.35 21.24
C GLN A 3 59.65 16.91 21.11
N ARG A 4 60.25 15.94 21.82
CA ARG A 4 59.84 14.53 21.78
C ARG A 4 58.45 14.31 22.39
N GLY A 5 58.12 15.06 23.45
CA GLY A 5 56.79 15.03 24.06
C GLY A 5 55.70 15.61 23.14
N ILE A 6 56.01 16.68 22.40
CA ILE A 6 55.07 17.28 21.43
C ILE A 6 54.76 16.29 20.29
N ILE A 7 55.77 15.59 19.77
CA ILE A 7 55.58 14.60 18.71
C ILE A 7 54.68 13.44 19.17
N LEU A 8 54.87 12.94 20.39
CA LEU A 8 54.03 11.89 20.96
C LEU A 8 52.57 12.34 21.13
N LEU A 9 52.38 13.59 21.57
CA LEU A 9 51.06 14.14 21.83
C LEU A 9 50.30 14.40 20.52
N THR A 10 50.97 14.91 19.48
CA THR A 10 50.34 15.12 18.17
C THR A 10 50.01 13.82 17.48
N THR A 11 50.87 12.80 17.53
CA THR A 11 50.56 11.48 16.97
C THR A 11 49.42 10.81 17.73
N GLY A 12 49.39 10.90 19.06
CA GLY A 12 48.28 10.41 19.89
C GLY A 12 46.94 11.06 19.54
N LEU A 13 46.93 12.40 19.39
CA LEU A 13 45.74 13.14 18.97
C LEU A 13 45.27 12.73 17.57
N MET A 14 46.19 12.66 16.60
CA MET A 14 45.84 12.21 15.24
C MET A 14 45.28 10.80 15.23
N LEU A 15 45.86 9.88 16.01
CA LEU A 15 45.40 8.50 16.09
C LEU A 15 44.01 8.42 16.75
N SER A 16 43.76 9.23 17.78
CA SER A 16 42.44 9.32 18.41
C SER A 16 41.37 9.87 17.46
N LEU A 17 41.70 10.87 16.64
CA LEU A 17 40.81 11.46 15.65
C LEU A 17 40.46 10.44 14.55
N VAL A 18 41.46 9.69 14.08
CA VAL A 18 41.26 8.61 13.11
C VAL A 18 40.36 7.52 13.69
N MET A 19 40.59 7.08 14.93
CA MET A 19 39.72 6.08 15.58
C MET A 19 38.28 6.57 15.73
N LEU A 20 38.08 7.84 16.10
CA LEU A 20 36.75 8.42 16.25
C LEU A 20 36.02 8.52 14.90
N LEU A 21 36.73 8.88 13.83
CA LEU A 21 36.21 8.82 12.47
C LEU A 21 35.81 7.40 12.08
N PHE A 22 36.65 6.40 12.37
CA PHE A 22 36.32 4.99 12.10
C PHE A 22 35.05 4.55 12.82
N LEU A 23 34.91 4.86 14.12
CA LEU A 23 33.70 4.54 14.88
C LEU A 23 32.46 5.24 14.28
N ALA A 24 32.58 6.51 13.90
CA ALA A 24 31.48 7.24 13.26
C ALA A 24 31.05 6.60 11.93
N GLN A 25 32.01 6.11 11.11
CA GLN A 25 31.69 5.42 9.86
C GLN A 25 30.99 4.07 10.11
N ILE A 26 31.40 3.31 11.13
CA ILE A 26 30.75 2.04 11.49
C ILE A 26 29.30 2.27 11.91
N GLU A 27 29.04 3.29 12.75
CA GLU A 27 27.67 3.63 13.16
C GLU A 27 26.81 4.08 11.98
N LEU A 28 27.37 4.83 11.04
CA LEU A 28 26.67 5.24 9.82
C LEU A 28 26.28 4.03 8.96
N ILE A 29 27.19 3.07 8.78
CA ILE A 29 26.91 1.83 8.03
C ILE A 29 25.80 1.03 8.72
N ASN A 30 25.86 0.90 10.05
CA ASN A 30 24.84 0.19 10.83
C ASN A 30 23.46 0.85 10.68
N LEU A 31 23.41 2.18 10.75
CA LEU A 31 22.18 2.94 10.52
C LEU A 31 21.62 2.70 9.11
N HIS A 32 22.50 2.73 8.10
CA HIS A 32 22.11 2.49 6.71
C HIS A 32 21.55 1.08 6.51
N GLN A 33 22.18 0.07 7.10
CA GLN A 33 21.72 -1.31 7.03
C GLN A 33 20.35 -1.48 7.71
N LYS A 34 20.12 -0.85 8.86
CA LYS A 34 18.80 -0.87 9.53
C LYS A 34 17.72 -0.21 8.68
N ALA A 35 18.03 0.94 8.08
CA ALA A 35 17.10 1.63 7.18
C ALA A 35 16.78 0.78 5.95
N HIS A 36 17.78 0.13 5.35
CA HIS A 36 17.61 -0.75 4.20
C HIS A 36 16.75 -1.98 4.54
N ASN A 37 17.01 -2.63 5.67
CA ASN A 37 16.21 -3.77 6.13
C ASN A 37 14.75 -3.35 6.39
N GLN A 38 14.52 -2.17 7.00
CA GLN A 38 13.18 -1.66 7.20
C GLN A 38 12.47 -1.36 5.87
N PHE A 39 13.20 -0.87 4.87
CA PHE A 39 12.67 -0.66 3.53
C PHE A 39 12.26 -1.99 2.86
N ILE A 40 13.13 -3.00 2.88
CA ILE A 40 12.83 -4.33 2.34
C ILE A 40 11.58 -4.91 3.00
N ASN A 41 11.50 -4.88 4.33
CA ASN A 41 10.34 -5.42 5.06
C ASN A 41 9.03 -4.72 4.66
N ARG A 42 9.05 -3.39 4.52
CA ARG A 42 7.87 -2.62 4.07
C ARG A 42 7.46 -2.98 2.64
N ALA A 43 8.44 -3.10 1.74
CA ALA A 43 8.20 -3.47 0.35
C ALA A 43 7.58 -4.88 0.24
N GLN A 44 8.11 -5.85 1.00
CA GLN A 44 7.57 -7.21 1.05
C GLN A 44 6.13 -7.23 1.56
N ILE A 45 5.83 -6.53 2.67
CA ILE A 45 4.47 -6.45 3.21
C ILE A 45 3.50 -5.83 2.19
N LEU A 46 3.92 -4.76 1.52
CA LEU A 46 3.12 -4.13 0.49
C LEU A 46 2.85 -5.09 -0.68
N GLN A 47 3.86 -5.80 -1.17
CA GLN A 47 3.72 -6.78 -2.23
C GLN A 47 2.74 -7.91 -1.85
N HIS A 48 2.77 -8.38 -0.60
CA HIS A 48 1.81 -9.35 -0.10
C HIS A 48 0.38 -8.80 -0.09
N LEU A 49 0.19 -7.56 0.40
CA LEU A 49 -1.10 -6.90 0.37
C LEU A 49 -1.63 -6.69 -1.05
N GLU A 50 -0.77 -6.30 -1.99
CA GLU A 50 -1.11 -6.12 -3.41
C GLU A 50 -1.53 -7.45 -4.04
N ASN A 51 -0.77 -8.52 -3.83
CA ASN A 51 -1.10 -9.85 -4.34
C ASN A 51 -2.49 -10.32 -3.87
N ILE A 52 -2.76 -10.19 -2.57
CA ILE A 52 -4.08 -10.52 -2.02
C ILE A 52 -5.16 -9.59 -2.57
N ALA A 53 -4.86 -8.30 -2.74
CA ALA A 53 -5.81 -7.36 -3.29
C ALA A 53 -6.22 -7.70 -4.72
N PHE A 54 -5.27 -8.02 -5.59
CA PHE A 54 -5.56 -8.44 -6.96
C PHE A 54 -6.34 -9.75 -7.00
N GLN A 55 -6.00 -10.74 -6.16
CA GLN A 55 -6.78 -11.97 -6.05
C GLN A 55 -8.24 -11.72 -5.63
N LEU A 56 -8.47 -10.76 -4.72
CA LEU A 56 -9.82 -10.38 -4.30
C LEU A 56 -10.56 -9.62 -5.41
N ILE A 57 -9.89 -8.70 -6.11
CA ILE A 57 -10.47 -7.97 -7.25
C ILE A 57 -10.89 -8.95 -8.36
N ASP A 58 -10.05 -9.91 -8.71
CA ASP A 58 -10.38 -10.93 -9.71
C ASP A 58 -11.62 -11.75 -9.31
N LYS A 59 -11.73 -12.13 -8.03
CA LYS A 59 -12.92 -12.82 -7.52
C LYS A 59 -14.18 -11.97 -7.61
N ILE A 60 -14.08 -10.67 -7.34
CA ILE A 60 -15.20 -9.70 -7.47
C ILE A 60 -15.62 -9.54 -8.93
N ASN A 61 -14.66 -9.57 -9.87
CA ASN A 61 -14.93 -9.45 -11.29
C ASN A 61 -15.58 -10.71 -11.86
N LEU A 62 -15.20 -11.89 -11.36
CA LEU A 62 -15.69 -13.20 -11.81
C LEU A 62 -17.04 -13.60 -11.17
N HIS A 63 -17.29 -13.22 -9.92
CA HIS A 63 -18.53 -13.56 -9.22
C HIS A 63 -19.38 -12.31 -8.96
N ASN A 64 -20.67 -12.38 -9.28
CA ASN A 64 -21.63 -11.32 -8.97
C ASN A 64 -21.47 -10.89 -7.50
N VAL A 65 -21.23 -9.59 -7.27
CA VAL A 65 -20.89 -9.01 -5.95
C VAL A 65 -21.89 -9.36 -4.85
N ASN A 66 -23.17 -9.60 -5.21
CA ASN A 66 -24.20 -10.07 -4.28
C ASN A 66 -23.88 -11.40 -3.58
N SER A 67 -22.89 -12.16 -4.08
CA SER A 67 -22.38 -13.38 -3.43
C SER A 67 -21.21 -13.13 -2.46
N LEU A 68 -20.62 -11.93 -2.45
CA LEU A 68 -19.55 -11.57 -1.52
C LEU A 68 -20.14 -11.01 -0.21
N SER A 69 -20.09 -11.83 0.84
CA SER A 69 -20.54 -11.54 2.21
C SER A 69 -19.78 -10.41 2.92
N CYS A 70 -18.74 -9.84 2.29
CA CYS A 70 -17.80 -8.88 2.88
C CYS A 70 -18.03 -7.45 2.36
N THR A 71 -19.20 -7.20 1.78
CA THR A 71 -19.57 -5.91 1.21
C THR A 71 -20.25 -5.05 2.25
N ILE A 72 -19.78 -3.82 2.42
CA ILE A 72 -20.34 -2.85 3.36
C ILE A 72 -20.81 -1.59 2.61
N ASN A 73 -21.73 -0.85 3.22
CA ASN A 73 -22.16 0.44 2.69
C ASN A 73 -20.98 1.42 2.67
N LYS A 74 -20.97 2.27 1.64
CA LYS A 74 -19.98 3.34 1.49
C LYS A 74 -19.87 4.18 2.76
N MET A 75 -18.67 4.22 3.33
CA MET A 75 -18.33 5.02 4.50
C MET A 75 -17.16 5.98 4.21
N ASP A 76 -16.79 6.80 5.20
CA ASP A 76 -15.56 7.58 5.12
C ASP A 76 -14.34 6.65 5.05
N PRO A 77 -13.42 6.83 4.08
CA PRO A 77 -12.29 5.92 3.90
C PRO A 77 -11.39 5.77 5.13
N ASN A 78 -11.21 6.83 5.93
CA ASN A 78 -10.37 6.75 7.13
C ASN A 78 -11.08 5.99 8.25
N LYS A 79 -12.41 6.15 8.38
CA LYS A 79 -13.21 5.33 9.30
C LYS A 79 -13.11 3.86 8.94
N VAL A 80 -13.27 3.52 7.66
CA VAL A 80 -13.19 2.12 7.19
C VAL A 80 -11.83 1.52 7.52
N ILE A 81 -10.74 2.26 7.24
CA ILE A 81 -9.38 1.83 7.61
C ILE A 81 -9.30 1.46 9.10
N ASN A 82 -9.83 2.31 9.98
CA ASN A 82 -9.80 2.04 11.42
C ASN A 82 -10.67 0.83 11.81
N LEU A 83 -11.86 0.68 11.23
CA LEU A 83 -12.74 -0.47 11.49
C LEU A 83 -12.08 -1.78 11.08
N VAL A 84 -11.41 -1.81 9.91
CA VAL A 84 -10.73 -2.99 9.39
C VAL A 84 -9.48 -3.31 10.21
N LYS A 85 -8.68 -2.29 10.57
CA LYS A 85 -7.50 -2.44 11.45
C LYS A 85 -7.88 -3.03 12.80
N ASN A 86 -8.99 -2.58 13.37
CA ASN A 86 -9.48 -3.01 14.68
C ASN A 86 -10.35 -4.27 14.61
N GLN A 87 -10.48 -4.91 13.44
CA GLN A 87 -11.24 -6.15 13.24
C GLN A 87 -12.72 -6.05 13.63
N GLN A 88 -13.28 -4.84 13.59
CA GLN A 88 -14.67 -4.59 13.96
C GLN A 88 -15.63 -4.96 12.84
N VAL A 89 -15.15 -4.92 11.59
CA VAL A 89 -15.91 -5.20 10.37
C VAL A 89 -14.99 -5.87 9.36
N GLY A 90 -15.57 -6.76 8.55
CA GLY A 90 -14.90 -7.38 7.41
C GLY A 90 -14.86 -8.89 7.49
N CYS A 91 -14.15 -9.44 6.51
CA CYS A 91 -13.90 -10.86 6.39
C CYS A 91 -12.41 -11.14 6.49
N PHE A 92 -12.11 -12.37 6.86
CA PHE A 92 -10.74 -12.82 7.00
C PHE A 92 -10.33 -13.65 5.78
N ILE A 93 -9.12 -13.42 5.31
CA ILE A 93 -8.42 -14.28 4.36
C ILE A 93 -7.03 -14.53 4.92
N ALA A 94 -6.53 -15.75 4.80
CA ALA A 94 -5.19 -16.10 5.23
C ALA A 94 -4.41 -16.70 4.05
N ASP A 95 -3.13 -16.40 4.01
CA ASP A 95 -2.16 -17.14 3.21
C ASP A 95 -1.26 -17.99 4.13
N SER A 96 -0.17 -18.56 3.59
CA SER A 96 0.76 -19.38 4.37
C SER A 96 1.45 -18.64 5.51
N THR A 97 1.49 -17.31 5.47
CA THR A 97 2.38 -16.46 6.27
C THR A 97 1.61 -15.47 7.14
N TYR A 98 0.46 -15.01 6.65
CA TYR A 98 -0.26 -13.86 7.17
C TYR A 98 -1.77 -14.08 7.15
N THR A 99 -2.45 -13.45 8.10
CA THR A 99 -3.90 -13.29 8.10
C THR A 99 -4.24 -11.84 7.80
N TYR A 100 -5.27 -11.63 6.99
CA TYR A 100 -5.72 -10.33 6.55
C TYR A 100 -7.20 -10.16 6.86
N ASN A 101 -7.58 -8.98 7.30
CA ASN A 101 -8.98 -8.56 7.36
C ASN A 101 -9.28 -7.64 6.19
N TYR A 102 -10.39 -7.84 5.49
CA TYR A 102 -10.75 -7.04 4.33
C TYR A 102 -12.24 -6.71 4.28
N VAL A 103 -12.54 -5.59 3.63
CA VAL A 103 -13.90 -5.14 3.31
C VAL A 103 -13.95 -4.59 1.90
N ILE A 104 -15.11 -4.71 1.28
CA ILE A 104 -15.41 -4.19 -0.05
C ILE A 104 -16.52 -3.17 0.08
N GLU A 105 -16.38 -2.03 -0.58
CA GLU A 105 -17.40 -1.00 -0.65
C GLU A 105 -17.81 -0.75 -2.10
N ASP A 106 -19.10 -0.83 -2.38
CA ASP A 106 -19.66 -0.34 -3.64
C ASP A 106 -19.75 1.18 -3.56
N LEU A 107 -18.99 1.88 -4.41
CA LEU A 107 -19.07 3.33 -4.53
C LEU A 107 -20.14 3.77 -5.53
N GLY A 108 -20.70 2.82 -6.28
CA GLY A 108 -21.74 3.00 -7.26
C GLY A 108 -21.24 3.38 -8.66
N LEU A 109 -22.20 3.79 -9.48
CA LEU A 109 -22.04 4.10 -10.90
C LEU A 109 -21.47 5.50 -11.12
N PHE A 110 -20.41 5.59 -11.93
CA PHE A 110 -19.78 6.82 -12.36
C PHE A 110 -19.87 6.98 -13.89
N ASN A 111 -20.66 7.95 -14.33
CA ASN A 111 -20.93 8.18 -15.76
C ASN A 111 -19.86 9.03 -16.47
N CYS A 112 -19.14 9.86 -15.71
CA CYS A 112 -18.09 10.74 -16.23
C CYS A 112 -16.74 10.06 -16.38
N ILE A 113 -16.53 8.93 -15.69
CA ILE A 113 -15.33 8.11 -15.81
C ILE A 113 -15.73 6.91 -16.66
N ARG A 114 -15.14 6.82 -17.85
CA ARG A 114 -15.49 5.83 -18.86
C ARG A 114 -14.32 4.92 -19.13
N MET A 115 -14.61 3.65 -19.36
CA MET A 115 -13.62 2.65 -19.76
C MET A 115 -13.82 2.25 -21.20
N LYS A 116 -12.71 2.08 -21.91
CA LYS A 116 -12.70 1.48 -23.25
C LYS A 116 -12.62 -0.03 -23.09
N SER A 117 -13.61 -0.75 -23.63
CA SER A 117 -13.55 -2.20 -23.74
C SER A 117 -12.62 -2.62 -24.88
N ASN A 118 -12.10 -3.85 -24.80
CA ASN A 118 -11.29 -4.46 -25.87
C ASN A 118 -12.00 -4.44 -27.23
N ASN A 119 -13.33 -4.45 -27.25
CA ASN A 119 -14.14 -4.40 -28.46
C ASN A 119 -14.33 -2.96 -29.01
N GLY A 120 -13.62 -1.97 -28.46
CA GLY A 120 -13.69 -0.56 -28.88
C GLY A 120 -14.86 0.25 -28.32
N GLY A 121 -15.81 -0.39 -27.63
CA GLY A 121 -16.93 0.29 -26.98
C GLY A 121 -16.51 1.11 -25.76
N ILE A 122 -17.17 2.25 -25.54
CA ILE A 122 -16.95 3.12 -24.39
C ILE A 122 -18.11 2.93 -23.41
N TYR A 123 -17.78 2.58 -22.17
CA TYR A 123 -18.74 2.17 -21.16
C TYR A 123 -18.64 3.04 -19.90
N SER A 124 -19.73 3.09 -19.12
CA SER A 124 -19.68 3.68 -17.78
C SER A 124 -18.92 2.75 -16.83
N THR A 125 -18.50 3.30 -15.69
CA THR A 125 -17.75 2.51 -14.70
C THR A 125 -18.57 2.33 -13.42
N ASN A 126 -18.61 1.12 -12.87
CA ASN A 126 -18.95 0.93 -11.47
C ASN A 126 -17.68 0.94 -10.65
N GLN A 127 -17.64 1.73 -9.59
CA GLN A 127 -16.44 1.89 -8.80
C GLN A 127 -16.56 1.19 -7.46
N TRP A 128 -15.46 0.60 -7.06
CA TRP A 128 -15.35 -0.20 -5.86
C TRP A 128 -14.18 0.31 -5.03
N ARG A 129 -14.23 0.06 -3.73
CA ARG A 129 -13.11 0.27 -2.84
C ARG A 129 -12.88 -0.96 -2.00
N LEU A 130 -11.67 -1.51 -2.12
CA LEU A 130 -11.19 -2.62 -1.33
C LEU A 130 -10.26 -2.05 -0.25
N THR A 131 -10.52 -2.39 1.01
CA THR A 131 -9.62 -2.07 2.12
C THR A 131 -9.17 -3.37 2.77
N ILE A 132 -7.86 -3.60 2.88
CA ILE A 132 -7.24 -4.79 3.44
C ILE A 132 -6.27 -4.35 4.53
N ALA A 133 -6.35 -4.97 5.70
CA ALA A 133 -5.39 -4.81 6.77
C ALA A 133 -4.69 -6.13 7.08
N LEU A 134 -3.38 -6.08 7.22
CA LEU A 134 -2.57 -7.18 7.73
C LEU A 134 -2.74 -7.31 9.25
N GLN A 135 -3.11 -8.50 9.70
CA GLN A 135 -3.15 -8.88 11.11
C GLN A 135 -1.75 -9.29 11.58
N ALA A 136 -0.94 -8.30 11.94
CA ALA A 136 0.40 -8.49 12.51
C ALA A 136 0.62 -7.52 13.69
N SER A 137 1.73 -7.67 14.39
CA SER A 137 2.15 -6.77 15.49
C SER A 137 2.27 -5.31 15.05
N LYS A 138 2.54 -5.07 13.76
CA LYS A 138 2.39 -3.78 13.09
C LYS A 138 1.33 -3.91 11.99
N THR A 139 0.21 -3.23 12.18
CA THR A 139 -0.90 -3.26 11.21
C THR A 139 -0.57 -2.41 9.99
N SER A 140 -0.34 -3.06 8.87
CA SER A 140 -0.24 -2.41 7.56
C SER A 140 -1.57 -2.47 6.84
N VAL A 141 -1.95 -1.41 6.13
CA VAL A 141 -3.24 -1.30 5.43
C VAL A 141 -3.03 -0.85 4.00
N LEU A 142 -3.69 -1.55 3.09
CA LEU A 142 -3.81 -1.18 1.70
C LEU A 142 -5.27 -0.88 1.39
N GLN A 143 -5.52 0.27 0.78
CA GLN A 143 -6.83 0.63 0.25
C GLN A 143 -6.70 0.92 -1.24
N LEU A 144 -7.40 0.12 -2.05
CA LEU A 144 -7.45 0.25 -3.50
C LEU A 144 -8.83 0.69 -3.94
N ARG A 145 -8.88 1.67 -4.84
CA ARG A 145 -10.09 2.03 -5.57
C ARG A 145 -9.95 1.48 -6.99
N PHE A 146 -10.93 0.70 -7.42
CA PHE A 146 -10.94 0.13 -8.77
C PHE A 146 -12.29 0.35 -9.44
N ALA A 147 -12.33 0.14 -10.75
CA ALA A 147 -13.45 0.40 -11.63
C ALA A 147 -13.65 -0.80 -12.55
N ASN A 148 -14.91 -1.21 -12.67
CA ASN A 148 -15.32 -2.24 -13.60
C ASN A 148 -16.23 -1.63 -14.67
N ILE A 149 -16.18 -2.22 -15.86
CA ILE A 149 -17.11 -1.89 -16.95
C ILE A 149 -18.54 -2.16 -16.48
N ASN A 150 -19.42 -1.17 -16.66
CA ASN A 150 -20.85 -1.32 -16.48
C ASN A 150 -21.59 -0.86 -17.76
N SER A 151 -22.92 -0.96 -17.77
CA SER A 151 -23.82 -0.62 -18.87
C SER A 151 -23.50 0.71 -19.56
N LEU A 152 -23.88 0.81 -20.84
CA LEU A 152 -23.80 2.03 -21.63
C LEU A 152 -24.78 3.07 -21.07
N ILE A 153 -24.31 3.94 -20.19
CA ILE A 153 -25.12 5.04 -19.66
C ILE A 153 -24.87 6.30 -20.49
N PHE A 154 -25.91 6.73 -21.22
CA PHE A 154 -25.92 7.91 -22.09
C PHE A 154 -26.03 9.25 -21.36
N LYS A 155 -26.01 9.26 -20.03
CA LYS A 155 -26.18 10.50 -19.26
C LYS A 155 -25.04 11.47 -19.62
N LYS A 156 -25.40 12.69 -20.05
CA LYS A 156 -24.44 13.71 -20.51
C LYS A 156 -23.48 14.07 -19.38
N CYS A 157 -22.24 13.60 -19.50
CA CYS A 157 -21.11 14.24 -18.86
C CYS A 157 -20.56 15.28 -19.83
N LYS A 158 -20.27 16.49 -19.35
CA LYS A 158 -19.74 17.57 -20.19
C LYS A 158 -18.34 17.22 -20.73
N GLU A 159 -17.51 16.63 -19.87
CA GLU A 159 -16.12 16.25 -20.18
C GLU A 159 -15.86 14.85 -19.59
N PRO A 160 -16.07 13.78 -20.36
CA PRO A 160 -15.78 12.43 -19.89
C PRO A 160 -14.28 12.16 -19.86
N ILE A 161 -13.80 11.55 -18.78
CA ILE A 161 -12.43 11.07 -18.64
C ILE A 161 -12.42 9.59 -19.04
N ILE A 162 -11.57 9.24 -20.00
CA ILE A 162 -11.37 7.86 -20.42
C ILE A 162 -10.20 7.28 -19.62
N ILE A 163 -10.43 6.15 -18.97
CA ILE A 163 -9.40 5.39 -18.25
C ILE A 163 -9.15 4.07 -18.98
N GLU A 164 -7.89 3.65 -18.96
CA GLU A 164 -7.44 2.36 -19.53
C GLU A 164 -7.16 1.31 -18.45
N SER A 165 -6.96 1.72 -17.20
CA SER A 165 -6.69 0.85 -16.07
C SER A 165 -7.90 0.72 -15.16
N ASP A 166 -8.11 -0.50 -14.67
CA ASP A 166 -9.15 -0.82 -13.69
C ASP A 166 -8.83 -0.19 -12.33
N VAL A 167 -7.57 0.09 -11.99
CA VAL A 167 -7.21 0.65 -10.67
C VAL A 167 -7.06 2.17 -10.74
N LEU A 168 -7.88 2.87 -9.95
CA LEU A 168 -8.00 4.32 -9.93
C LEU A 168 -7.12 5.02 -8.90
N SER A 169 -6.93 4.41 -7.73
CA SER A 169 -6.22 5.04 -6.61
C SER A 169 -5.73 4.03 -5.59
N TRP A 170 -4.57 4.32 -5.02
CA TRP A 170 -3.86 3.48 -4.06
C TRP A 170 -3.56 4.30 -2.81
N ARG A 171 -3.85 3.74 -1.64
CA ARG A 171 -3.46 4.31 -0.34
C ARG A 171 -2.83 3.21 0.49
N ASN A 172 -1.59 3.44 0.91
CA ASN A 172 -0.85 2.53 1.76
C ASN A 172 -0.52 3.22 3.10
N LEU A 173 -0.77 2.52 4.20
CA LEU A 173 -0.43 2.94 5.55
C LEU A 173 0.33 1.78 6.21
N THR A 174 1.67 1.89 6.26
CA THR A 174 2.61 0.90 6.82
C THR A 174 3.37 1.45 8.02
#